data_AF-A0A9X8YLX4-F1
#
_entry.id   AF-A0A9X8YLX4-F1
#
_cell.length_a   1.000
_cell.length_b   1.000
_cell.length_c   1.000
_cell.angle_alpha   90.00
_cell.angle_beta   90.00
_cell.angle_gamma   90.00
#
_symmetry.space_group_name_H-M   'P 1'
#
loop_
_entity.id
_entity.type
_entity.pdbx_description
1 polymer ?
#
loop_
_entity_poly.entity_id
_entity_poly.type
_entity_poly.pdbx_seq_one_letter_code
_entity_poly.pdbx_strand_id
1 'polypeptide(L)' 'MLRIIQSPGKYIQGVNALAAVGEYAKSLADHYFVIADDFVMQLAGDTLMGSLRQHGVQHHAARF' A
#
# COMPACT_ATOMS: atom_id res chain seq x y z
N MET A 1 8.20 4.25 -37.55
CA MET A 1 7.20 4.60 -36.52
C MET A 1 7.57 3.92 -35.21
N LEU A 2 7.58 4.64 -34.10
CA LEU A 2 7.83 4.04 -32.78
C LEU A 2 6.59 3.28 -32.31
N ARG A 3 6.80 2.12 -31.68
CA ARG A 3 5.78 1.40 -30.92
C ARG A 3 6.18 1.50 -29.46
N ILE A 4 5.33 2.13 -28.65
CA ILE A 4 5.61 2.43 -27.24
C ILE A 4 4.64 1.62 -26.39
N ILE A 5 5.16 0.95 -25.38
CA ILE A 5 4.40 0.26 -24.34
C ILE A 5 4.65 0.96 -22.99
N GLN A 6 3.60 1.04 -22.17
CA GLN A 6 3.67 1.54 -20.81
C GLN A 6 3.00 0.53 -19.87
N SER A 7 3.51 0.45 -18.64
CA SER A 7 3.09 -0.50 -17.62
C SER A 7 3.33 0.11 -16.24
N PRO A 8 2.57 -0.29 -15.19
CA PRO A 8 3.03 -0.09 -13.83
C PRO A 8 4.42 -0.72 -13.62
N GLY A 9 5.22 -0.13 -12.74
CA GLY A 9 6.55 -0.67 -12.39
C GLY A 9 6.48 -1.99 -11.64
N LYS A 10 5.34 -2.30 -10.98
CA LYS A 10 5.11 -3.55 -10.26
C LYS A 10 3.60 -3.87 -10.18
N TYR A 11 3.25 -5.13 -10.37
CA TYR A 11 1.91 -5.69 -10.13
C TYR A 11 2.04 -6.83 -9.12
N ILE A 12 1.23 -6.82 -8.06
CA ILE A 12 1.29 -7.81 -6.97
C ILE A 12 -0.12 -8.33 -6.72
N GLN A 13 -0.28 -9.65 -6.74
CA GLN A 13 -1.55 -10.32 -6.47
C GLN A 13 -1.28 -11.59 -5.67
N GLY A 14 -2.10 -11.82 -4.64
CA GLY A 14 -2.02 -13.02 -3.81
C GLY A 14 -3.03 -12.95 -2.67
N VAL A 15 -3.39 -14.12 -2.14
CA VAL A 15 -4.18 -14.20 -0.92
C VAL A 15 -3.43 -13.50 0.20
N ASN A 16 -4.11 -12.64 0.96
CA ASN A 16 -3.53 -11.85 2.06
C ASN A 16 -2.38 -10.91 1.67
N ALA A 17 -2.26 -10.51 0.39
CA ALA A 17 -1.19 -9.61 -0.05
C ALA A 17 -1.11 -8.30 0.77
N LEU A 18 -2.22 -7.83 1.33
CA LEU A 18 -2.26 -6.65 2.19
C LEU A 18 -1.33 -6.75 3.41
N ALA A 19 -1.16 -7.94 3.98
CA ALA A 19 -0.28 -8.17 5.13
C ALA A 19 1.21 -8.01 4.80
N ALA A 20 1.57 -8.04 3.52
CA ALA A 20 2.95 -7.85 3.03
C ALA A 20 3.19 -6.47 2.39
N VAL A 21 2.19 -5.57 2.37
CA VAL A 21 2.30 -4.27 1.68
C VAL A 21 3.44 -3.41 2.21
N GLY A 22 3.75 -3.46 3.52
CA GLY A 22 4.85 -2.72 4.12
C GLY A 22 6.21 -3.03 3.49
N GLU A 23 6.49 -4.28 3.17
CA GLU A 23 7.73 -4.71 2.49
C GLU A 23 7.87 -4.01 1.13
N TYR A 24 6.80 -3.99 0.36
CA TYR A 24 6.81 -3.43 -0.99
C TYR A 24 6.81 -1.89 -0.98
N ALA A 25 6.03 -1.28 -0.08
CA ALA A 25 5.93 0.17 0.06
C ALA A 25 7.27 0.78 0.50
N LYS A 26 8.01 0.12 1.40
CA LYS A 26 9.32 0.58 1.88
C LYS A 26 10.32 0.86 0.76
N SER A 27 10.21 0.14 -0.37
CA SER A 27 11.10 0.33 -1.52
C SER A 27 10.90 1.66 -2.27
N LEU A 28 9.80 2.38 -2.01
CA LEU A 28 9.45 3.62 -2.70
C LEU A 28 9.49 4.85 -1.78
N ALA A 29 9.11 4.72 -0.51
CA ALA A 29 9.19 5.78 0.49
C ALA A 29 9.14 5.25 1.93
N ASP A 30 9.49 6.12 2.88
CA ASP A 30 9.44 5.81 4.32
C ASP A 30 8.20 6.35 5.03
N HIS A 31 7.41 7.21 4.38
CA HIS A 31 6.22 7.83 4.96
C HIS A 31 5.11 7.97 3.92
N TYR A 32 3.93 7.41 4.21
CA TYR A 32 2.76 7.43 3.32
C TYR A 32 1.56 8.16 3.91
N PHE A 33 0.81 8.80 3.02
CA PHE A 33 -0.53 9.26 3.30
C PHE A 33 -1.54 8.22 2.79
N VAL A 34 -2.29 7.60 3.70
CA VAL A 34 -3.27 6.56 3.39
C VAL A 34 -4.66 7.18 3.30
N ILE A 35 -5.28 7.00 2.13
CA ILE A 35 -6.60 7.54 1.78
C ILE A 35 -7.55 6.37 1.64
N ALA A 36 -8.59 6.31 2.48
CA ALA A 36 -9.66 5.32 2.40
C ALA A 36 -10.90 5.81 3.14
N ASP A 37 -12.08 5.33 2.73
CA ASP A 37 -13.33 5.60 3.44
C ASP A 37 -13.43 4.81 4.76
N ASP A 38 -14.44 5.13 5.57
CA ASP A 38 -14.65 4.49 6.87
C ASP A 38 -14.87 2.97 6.77
N PHE A 39 -15.58 2.50 5.74
CA PHE A 39 -15.87 1.08 5.57
C PHE A 39 -14.60 0.27 5.28
N VAL A 40 -13.77 0.76 4.36
CA VAL A 40 -12.50 0.13 4.00
C VAL A 40 -11.51 0.18 5.16
N MET A 41 -11.47 1.30 5.90
CA MET A 41 -10.62 1.40 7.09
C MET A 41 -11.03 0.40 8.17
N GLN A 42 -12.33 0.18 8.39
CA GLN A 42 -12.82 -0.85 9.31
C GLN A 42 -12.52 -2.27 8.83
N LEU A 43 -12.59 -2.52 7.52
CA LEU A 43 -12.37 -3.85 6.94
C LEU A 43 -10.88 -4.25 6.91
N ALA A 44 -10.00 -3.31 6.59
CA ALA A 44 -8.63 -3.61 6.14
C ALA A 44 -7.54 -2.73 6.78
N GLY A 45 -7.93 -1.65 7.47
CA GLY A 45 -7.00 -0.66 8.01
C GLY A 45 -5.98 -1.27 8.97
N ASP A 46 -6.42 -2.13 9.89
CA ASP A 46 -5.53 -2.74 10.89
C ASP A 46 -4.43 -3.61 10.25
N THR A 47 -4.78 -4.41 9.24
CA THR A 47 -3.83 -5.24 8.49
C THR A 47 -2.81 -4.38 7.75
N LEU A 48 -3.26 -3.33 7.07
CA LEU A 48 -2.39 -2.42 6.32
C LEU A 48 -1.41 -1.69 7.26
N MET A 49 -1.94 -1.03 8.30
CA MET A 49 -1.12 -0.28 9.24
C MET A 49 -0.20 -1.19 10.06
N GLY A 50 -0.64 -2.42 10.35
CA GLY A 50 0.22 -3.46 10.92
C GLY A 50 1.42 -3.77 10.02
N SER A 51 1.15 -4.04 8.74
CA SER A 51 2.20 -4.32 7.74
C SER A 51 3.20 -3.18 7.59
N LEU A 52 2.71 -1.93 7.48
CA LEU A 52 3.55 -0.73 7.37
C LEU A 52 4.45 -0.55 8.60
N ARG A 53 3.88 -0.66 9.81
CA ARG A 53 4.64 -0.54 11.07
C ARG A 53 5.70 -1.61 11.21
N GLN A 54 5.38 -2.86 10.86
CA GLN A 54 6.33 -3.98 10.91
C GLN A 54 7.58 -3.72 10.04
N HIS A 55 7.42 -3.00 8.94
CA HIS A 55 8.51 -2.69 8.00
C HIS A 55 9.10 -1.28 8.19
N GLY A 56 8.79 -0.61 9.31
CA GLY A 56 9.33 0.72 9.63
C GLY A 56 8.89 1.79 8.62
N VAL A 57 7.66 1.69 8.11
CA VAL A 57 7.04 2.68 7.24
C VAL A 57 6.07 3.52 8.06
N GLN A 58 6.33 4.83 8.12
CA GLN A 58 5.44 5.79 8.77
C GLN A 58 4.17 6.00 7.93
N HIS A 59 3.08 6.33 8.60
CA HIS A 59 1.82 6.58 7.91
C HIS A 59 0.95 7.61 8.62
N HIS A 60 0.22 8.41 7.84
CA HIS A 60 -0.92 9.20 8.29
C HIS A 60 -2.15 8.79 7.49
N ALA A 61 -3.26 8.49 8.17
CA ALA A 61 -4.50 8.06 7.54
C ALA A 61 -5.55 9.18 7.59
N ALA A 62 -6.15 9.49 6.45
CA ALA A 62 -7.29 10.38 6.36
C ALA A 62 -8.53 9.62 5.88
N ARG A 63 -9.64 9.89 6.56
CA ARG A 63 -10.97 9.35 6.25
C ARG A 63 -11.69 10.31 5.31
N PHE A 64 -12.38 9.77 4.32
CA PHE A 64 -13.18 10.51 3.35
C PHE A 64 -14.60 9.94 3.27
#